data_AF-A0A3D4U5B6-F1
#
_entry.id   AF-A0A3D4U5B6-F1
#
_cell.length_a   1.000
_cell.length_b   1.000
_cell.length_c   1.000
_cell.angle_alpha   90.00
_cell.angle_beta   90.00
_cell.angle_gamma   90.00
#
_symmetry.space_group_name_H-M   'P 1'
#
loop_
_entity.id
_entity.type
_entity.pdbx_description
1 polymer ?
#
loop_
_entity_poly.entity_id
_entity_poly.type
_entity_poly.pdbx_seq_one_letter_code
_entity_poly.pdbx_strand_id
1 'polypeptide(L)' 'MINEGIVLDYYADLIAADQIEFLTGRKKSKAAIISCINEMKKADSIHNKIEVSKNLWKLLFENAMSFIDK' A
#
# COMPACT_ATOMS: atom_id res chain seq x y z
N MET A 1 -8.90 9.06 -18.93
CA MET A 1 -7.60 9.23 -18.24
C MET A 1 -7.80 8.75 -16.81
N ILE A 2 -7.04 7.75 -16.35
CA ILE A 2 -7.18 7.20 -14.99
C ILE A 2 -6.59 8.21 -14.00
N ASN A 3 -7.34 8.55 -12.95
CA ASN A 3 -6.86 9.44 -11.88
C ASN A 3 -6.13 8.59 -10.83
N GLU A 4 -4.81 8.75 -10.74
CA GLU A 4 -3.93 8.04 -9.80
C GLU A 4 -4.44 8.15 -8.36
N GLY A 5 -4.93 9.33 -7.94
CA GLY A 5 -5.47 9.54 -6.60
C GLY A 5 -6.69 8.67 -6.30
N ILE A 6 -7.61 8.55 -7.26
CA ILE A 6 -8.83 7.72 -7.12
C ILE A 6 -8.45 6.24 -6.98
N VAL A 7 -7.45 5.79 -7.75
CA VAL A 7 -6.98 4.39 -7.68
C VAL A 7 -6.34 4.10 -6.33
N LEU A 8 -5.49 5.00 -5.84
CA LEU A 8 -4.84 4.88 -4.54
C LEU A 8 -5.85 4.87 -3.39
N ASP A 9 -6.89 5.70 -3.47
CA ASP A 9 -7.99 5.73 -2.49
C ASP A 9 -8.79 4.44 -2.49
N TYR A 10 -9.13 3.92 -3.67
CA TYR A 10 -9.80 2.62 -3.79
C TYR A 10 -9.02 1.50 -3.11
N TYR A 11 -7.69 1.43 -3.30
CA TYR A 11 -6.88 0.41 -2.63
C TYR A 11 -6.78 0.62 -1.12
N ALA A 12 -6.71 1.86 -0.64
CA ALA A 12 -6.74 2.16 0.78
C ALA A 12 -8.06 1.68 1.43
N ASP A 13 -9.19 1.87 0.74
CA ASP A 13 -10.50 1.40 1.18
C ASP A 13 -10.58 -0.12 1.25
N LEU A 14 -10.05 -0.83 0.24
CA LEU A 14 -9.98 -2.31 0.26
C LEU A 14 -9.14 -2.83 1.44
N ILE A 15 -8.01 -2.17 1.76
CA ILE A 15 -7.15 -2.55 2.89
C ILE A 15 -7.89 -2.32 4.22
N ALA A 16 -8.60 -1.20 4.35
CA ALA A 16 -9.35 -0.84 5.54
C ALA A 16 -10.58 -1.74 5.76
N ALA A 17 -11.20 -2.21 4.67
CA ALA A 17 -12.35 -3.12 4.69
C ALA A 17 -11.95 -4.60 4.82
N ASP A 18 -10.67 -4.91 5.08
CA ASP A 18 -10.15 -6.28 5.20
C ASP A 18 -10.39 -7.15 3.95
N GLN A 19 -10.48 -6.52 2.77
CA GLN A 19 -10.71 -7.23 1.50
C GLN A 19 -9.42 -7.70 0.81
N ILE A 20 -8.27 -7.44 1.44
CA ILE A 20 -6.98 -8.00 1.01
C ILE A 20 -6.58 -9.12 1.96
N GLU A 21 -6.78 -10.36 1.51
CA GLU A 21 -6.62 -11.58 2.31
C GLU A 21 -5.27 -11.63 3.05
N PHE A 22 -4.15 -11.42 2.34
CA PHE A 22 -2.82 -11.50 2.93
C PHE A 22 -2.50 -10.40 3.96
N LEU A 23 -3.32 -9.34 4.01
CA LEU A 23 -3.22 -8.27 5.00
C LEU A 23 -4.21 -8.41 6.15
N THR A 24 -5.22 -9.27 6.05
CA THR A 24 -6.27 -9.43 7.07
C THR A 24 -5.67 -9.77 8.44
N GLY A 25 -6.10 -9.06 9.49
CA GLY A 25 -5.53 -9.18 10.83
C GLY A 25 -4.14 -8.56 11.06
N ARG A 26 -3.41 -8.14 10.00
CA ARG A 26 -2.06 -7.55 10.12
C ARG A 26 -2.08 -6.03 10.36
N LYS A 27 -2.59 -5.60 11.52
CA LYS A 27 -2.81 -4.17 11.86
C LYS A 27 -1.59 -3.26 11.62
N LYS A 28 -0.39 -3.70 12.03
CA LYS A 28 0.85 -2.92 11.84
C LYS A 28 1.18 -2.72 10.35
N SER A 29 1.11 -3.79 9.57
CA SER A 29 1.37 -3.75 8.13
C SER A 29 0.37 -2.89 7.39
N LYS A 30 -0.92 -2.98 7.72
CA LYS A 30 -1.96 -2.12 7.13
C LYS A 30 -1.67 -0.64 7.36
N ALA A 31 -1.34 -0.26 8.59
CA ALA A 31 -1.01 1.12 8.91
C ALA A 31 0.21 1.62 8.10
N ALA A 32 1.26 0.80 7.98
CA ALA A 32 2.44 1.14 7.18
C ALA A 32 2.12 1.29 5.69
N ILE A 33 1.34 0.37 5.12
CA ILE A 33 0.94 0.40 3.71
C ILE A 33 0.06 1.62 3.42
N ILE A 34 -0.93 1.91 4.26
CA ILE A 34 -1.78 3.10 4.14
C ILE A 34 -0.95 4.39 4.25
N SER A 35 0.07 4.41 5.12
CA SER A 35 1.00 5.54 5.21
C SER A 35 1.73 5.76 3.87
N CYS A 36 2.30 4.70 3.28
CA CYS A 36 2.96 4.80 1.98
C CYS A 36 2.01 5.23 0.86
N ILE A 37 0.76 4.75 0.85
CA ILE A 37 -0.26 5.20 -0.11
C ILE A 37 -0.49 6.71 0.03
N ASN A 38 -0.65 7.21 1.25
CA ASN A 38 -0.85 8.64 1.52
C ASN A 38 0.38 9.49 1.17
N GLU A 39 1.59 8.98 1.40
CA GLU A 39 2.83 9.63 0.96
C GLU A 39 2.91 9.70 -0.58
N MET A 40 2.48 8.66 -1.28
CA MET A 40 2.49 8.62 -2.74
C MET A 40 1.54 9.66 -3.34
N LYS A 41 0.38 9.87 -2.72
CA LYS A 41 -0.57 10.92 -3.09
C LYS A 41 -0.01 12.34 -2.92
N LYS A 42 0.91 12.53 -1.97
CA LYS A 42 1.55 13.83 -1.64
C LYS A 42 2.90 14.01 -2.32
N ALA A 43 3.40 13.01 -3.02
CA ALA A 43 4.73 13.04 -3.62
C ALA A 43 4.70 13.89 -4.90
N ASP A 44 5.22 15.12 -4.78
CA ASP A 44 5.26 16.07 -5.90
C ASP A 44 6.42 15.82 -6.87
N SER A 45 7.53 15.23 -6.38
CA SER A 45 8.71 14.94 -7.20
C SER A 45 8.75 13.48 -7.65
N ILE A 46 9.26 13.25 -8.87
CA ILE A 46 9.48 11.89 -9.41
C ILE A 46 10.37 11.07 -8.47
N HIS A 47 11.40 11.69 -7.89
CA HIS A 47 12.28 11.02 -6.95
C HIS A 47 11.51 10.51 -5.72
N ASN A 48 10.66 11.35 -5.13
CA ASN A 48 9.85 10.96 -3.97
C ASN A 48 8.85 9.86 -4.35
N LYS A 49 8.22 9.96 -5.53
CA LYS A 49 7.33 8.91 -6.03
C LYS A 49 8.04 7.56 -6.15
N ILE A 50 9.28 7.54 -6.68
CA ILE A 50 10.08 6.32 -6.81
C ILE A 50 10.39 5.72 -5.44
N GLU A 51 10.86 6.53 -4.48
CA GLU A 51 11.23 6.04 -3.15
C GLU A 51 10.02 5.50 -2.38
N VAL A 52 8.90 6.22 -2.40
CA VAL A 52 7.65 5.76 -1.77
C VAL A 52 7.14 4.48 -2.44
N SER A 53 7.27 4.37 -3.78
CA SER A 53 6.87 3.16 -4.52
C SER A 53 7.69 1.94 -4.16
N LYS A 54 9.01 2.09 -4.01
CA LYS A 54 9.89 0.99 -3.56
C LYS A 54 9.50 0.50 -2.17
N ASN A 55 9.23 1.43 -1.26
CA ASN A 55 8.83 1.10 0.12
C ASN A 55 7.48 0.39 0.15
N LEU A 56 6.50 0.92 -0.60
CA LEU A 56 5.17 0.30 -0.73
C LEU A 56 5.28 -1.13 -1.29
N TRP A 57 6.05 -1.31 -2.37
CA TRP A 57 6.24 -2.62 -2.99
C TRP A 57 6.88 -3.61 -2.02
N LYS A 58 7.93 -3.20 -1.31
CA LYS A 58 8.62 -4.04 -0.33
C LYS A 58 7.68 -4.52 0.78
N LEU A 59 6.88 -3.61 1.35
CA LEU A 59 5.91 -3.95 2.39
C LEU A 59 4.85 -4.93 1.89
N LEU A 60 4.29 -4.69 0.70
CA LEU A 60 3.29 -5.58 0.10
C LEU A 60 3.89 -6.97 -0.15
N PHE A 61 5.10 -7.02 -0.71
CA PHE A 61 5.80 -8.27 -1.02
C PHE A 61 6.11 -9.08 0.25
N GLU A 62 6.68 -8.46 1.28
CA GLU A 62 6.99 -9.12 2.55
C GLU A 62 5.72 -9.71 3.22
N ASN A 63 4.61 -8.96 3.19
CA ASN A 63 3.36 -9.44 3.76
C ASN A 63 2.72 -10.57 2.95
N ALA A 64 2.80 -10.51 1.62
CA ALA A 64 2.34 -11.57 0.73
C ALA A 64 3.18 -12.85 0.90
N MET A 65 4.51 -12.74 0.94
CA MET A 65 5.39 -13.89 1.18
C MET A 65 5.13 -14.53 2.55
N SER A 66 5.02 -13.72 3.60
CA SER A 66 4.66 -14.20 4.94
C SER A 66 3.27 -14.83 5.02
N PHE A 67 2.41 -14.60 4.04
CA PHE A 67 1.09 -15.25 3.95
C PHE A 67 1.17 -16.59 3.20
N ILE A 68 2.03 -16.70 2.18
CA ILE A 68 2.25 -17.95 1.43
C ILE A 68 3.01 -18.99 2.27
N ASP A 69 3.95 -18.57 3.12
CA ASP A 69 4.69 -19.45 4.03
C ASP A 69 3.84 -19.98 5.21
N LYS A 70 2.51 -19.79 5.18
CA LYS A 70 1.58 -20.11 6.26
C LYS A 70 0.62 -21.22 5.85
#